data_AF-A0A2E7PL14-F1
#
_entry.id   AF-A0A2E7PL14-F1
#
_cell.length_a   1.000
_cell.length_b   1.000
_cell.length_c   1.000
_cell.angle_alpha   90.00
_cell.angle_beta   90.00
_cell.angle_gamma   90.00
#
_symmetry.space_group_name_H-M   'P 1'
#
loop_
_entity.id
_entity.type
_entity.pdbx_description
1 polymer ?
#
loop_
_entity_poly.entity_id
_entity_poly.type
_entity_poly.pdbx_seq_one_letter_code
_entity_poly.pdbx_strand_id
1 'polypeptide(L)'
;MGILTALRRRMLADLDSRLAPRFHETFNADPVTIYDVGAAGGAITPYPDGPAAWAPVEGFEPHPVSFQNLVDAGTLEHVTLHNLALTNKDGPITFYAGRSKQRTKSSLRSIEYLGSESDEITINALKLDSAPRQLGIRPANFIKLDTEGTEDLVIQGGERMFADDILGVHTEVGFWTEQSRGVPFSQIDSHLTSRGFVLFDLQINRSDIRVLGGRKDKVRSGDALYFRSFDHLWSPNGDQAALRSKLLKLMSLLVGWRYLNYAFELADFGRTHDLLQAEEFDDIVTPWIQTSDLSDCIPNFPGRTRLALLFDSLSYAFYPSIKKGVPYSFNSLGNHWVVRTAKNDPTSVFLHCPVLEAGTVNQSKTIRLAHGHDNT
;
A
#
# COMPACT_ATOMS: atom_id res chain seq x y z
N MET A 1 -12.36 -16.51 -26.94
CA MET A 1 -11.36 -16.08 -25.94
C MET A 1 -10.03 -16.77 -26.24
N GLY A 2 -8.99 -16.00 -26.57
CA GLY A 2 -7.75 -16.56 -27.16
C GLY A 2 -6.84 -17.24 -26.14
N ILE A 3 -6.00 -18.14 -26.63
CA ILE A 3 -4.96 -18.90 -25.89
C ILE A 3 -4.10 -17.98 -25.02
N LEU A 4 -3.79 -16.76 -25.47
CA LEU A 4 -3.03 -15.75 -24.72
C LEU A 4 -3.74 -15.27 -23.44
N THR A 5 -5.07 -15.14 -23.47
CA THR A 5 -5.90 -14.77 -22.31
C THR A 5 -5.94 -15.90 -21.28
N ALA A 6 -6.04 -17.14 -21.76
CA ALA A 6 -5.97 -18.32 -20.91
C ALA A 6 -4.57 -18.51 -20.31
N LEU A 7 -3.50 -18.26 -21.09
CA LEU A 7 -2.11 -18.27 -20.62
C LEU A 7 -1.87 -17.17 -19.56
N ARG A 8 -2.39 -15.95 -19.78
CA ARG A 8 -2.29 -14.83 -18.85
C ARG A 8 -3.00 -15.10 -17.52
N ARG A 9 -4.22 -15.66 -17.56
CA ARG A 9 -4.95 -16.11 -16.35
C ARG A 9 -4.25 -17.28 -15.64
N ARG A 10 -3.49 -18.10 -16.37
CA ARG A 10 -2.72 -19.21 -15.81
C ARG A 10 -1.37 -18.78 -15.24
N MET A 11 -0.84 -17.63 -15.68
CA MET A 11 0.42 -17.03 -15.19
C MET A 11 0.22 -16.12 -13.98
N LEU A 12 -0.94 -15.49 -13.83
CA LEU A 12 -1.30 -14.67 -12.68
C LEU A 12 -2.47 -15.36 -11.98
N ALA A 13 -2.18 -16.13 -10.94
CA ALA A 13 -3.23 -16.58 -10.04
C ALA A 13 -4.00 -15.35 -9.56
N ASP A 14 -5.31 -15.36 -9.76
CA ASP A 14 -6.19 -14.32 -9.24
C ASP A 14 -6.22 -14.52 -7.72
N LEU A 15 -5.38 -13.75 -7.02
CA LEU A 15 -5.28 -13.84 -5.57
C LEU A 15 -6.52 -13.17 -4.98
N ASP A 16 -7.26 -13.92 -4.17
CA ASP A 16 -8.39 -13.37 -3.45
C ASP A 16 -7.88 -12.34 -2.43
N SER A 17 -8.19 -11.07 -2.67
CA SER A 17 -7.80 -9.98 -1.77
C SER A 17 -8.52 -10.05 -0.42
N ARG A 18 -9.60 -10.83 -0.31
CA ARG A 18 -10.25 -11.19 0.96
C ARG A 18 -9.68 -12.47 1.56
N LEU A 19 -8.47 -12.87 1.14
CA LEU A 19 -7.70 -14.03 1.61
C LEU A 19 -8.24 -15.38 1.16
N ALA A 20 -9.51 -15.67 1.45
CA ALA A 20 -10.22 -16.87 1.03
C ALA A 20 -11.75 -16.67 1.13
N PRO A 21 -12.58 -17.47 0.40
CA PRO A 21 -14.03 -17.38 0.45
C PRO A 21 -14.65 -17.37 1.85
N ARG A 22 -14.05 -18.11 2.81
CA ARG A 22 -14.54 -18.17 4.19
C ARG A 22 -14.52 -16.82 4.93
N PHE A 23 -13.67 -15.88 4.52
CA PHE A 23 -13.56 -14.57 5.17
C PHE A 23 -14.45 -13.50 4.52
N HIS A 24 -15.15 -13.80 3.42
CA HIS A 24 -15.91 -12.79 2.68
C HIS A 24 -16.96 -12.10 3.56
N GLU A 25 -17.70 -12.86 4.37
CA GLU A 25 -18.67 -12.29 5.32
C GLU A 25 -18.00 -11.45 6.43
N THR A 26 -16.79 -11.82 6.85
CA THR A 26 -16.02 -11.03 7.83
C THR A 26 -15.67 -9.65 7.25
N PHE A 27 -15.17 -9.60 6.01
CA PHE A 27 -14.87 -8.35 5.32
C PHE A 27 -16.12 -7.55 4.94
N ASN A 28 -17.25 -8.19 4.69
CA ASN A 28 -18.51 -7.50 4.45
C ASN A 28 -19.04 -6.81 5.73
N ALA A 29 -18.92 -7.48 6.88
CA ALA A 29 -19.34 -6.93 8.17
C ALA A 29 -18.39 -5.83 8.69
N ASP A 30 -17.08 -6.03 8.49
CA ASP A 30 -16.02 -5.12 8.91
C ASP A 30 -15.04 -4.84 7.75
N PRO A 31 -15.39 -3.91 6.84
CA PRO A 31 -14.61 -3.65 5.63
C PRO A 31 -13.24 -3.03 5.90
N VAL A 32 -12.35 -3.17 4.92
CA VAL A 32 -11.06 -2.47 4.87
C VAL A 32 -11.30 -1.06 4.35
N THR A 33 -11.48 -0.10 5.25
CA THR A 33 -11.79 1.28 4.84
C THR A 33 -10.52 1.99 4.36
N ILE A 34 -10.56 2.58 3.18
CA ILE A 34 -9.42 3.26 2.54
C ILE A 34 -9.70 4.76 2.51
N TYR A 35 -8.74 5.57 2.95
CA TYR A 35 -8.79 7.02 2.78
C TYR A 35 -7.78 7.44 1.70
N ASP A 36 -8.23 8.24 0.74
CA ASP A 36 -7.37 8.88 -0.25
C ASP A 36 -7.35 10.39 -0.03
N VAL A 37 -6.29 10.89 0.61
CA VAL A 37 -6.16 12.29 0.99
C VAL A 37 -5.34 13.02 -0.09
N GLY A 38 -6.01 13.91 -0.82
CA GLY A 38 -5.48 14.51 -2.05
C GLY A 38 -5.95 13.78 -3.31
N ALA A 39 -7.26 13.53 -3.42
CA ALA A 39 -7.83 12.65 -4.43
C ALA A 39 -7.95 13.26 -5.85
N ALA A 40 -7.33 14.42 -6.15
CA ALA A 40 -7.42 15.13 -7.43
C ALA A 40 -7.21 14.27 -8.68
N GLY A 41 -6.41 13.19 -8.58
CA GLY A 41 -6.13 12.24 -9.67
C GLY A 41 -7.19 11.15 -9.87
N GLY A 42 -8.24 11.12 -9.04
CA GLY A 42 -9.17 10.00 -8.90
C GLY A 42 -8.90 9.20 -7.63
N ALA A 43 -9.95 8.63 -7.04
CA ALA A 43 -9.84 7.84 -5.82
C ALA A 43 -9.02 6.55 -6.07
N ILE A 44 -7.98 6.34 -5.27
CA ILE A 44 -7.07 5.21 -5.38
C ILE A 44 -7.37 4.14 -4.33
N THR A 45 -7.22 2.88 -4.73
CA THR A 45 -7.30 1.71 -3.87
C THR A 45 -6.07 0.81 -4.08
N PRO A 46 -5.61 0.09 -3.05
CA PRO A 46 -4.57 -0.92 -3.20
C PRO A 46 -5.03 -2.18 -3.95
N TYR A 47 -6.33 -2.31 -4.21
CA TYR A 47 -6.90 -3.52 -4.81
C TYR A 47 -7.03 -3.40 -6.33
N PRO A 48 -6.58 -4.40 -7.11
CA PRO A 48 -6.57 -4.33 -8.57
C PRO A 48 -7.97 -4.34 -9.20
N ASP A 49 -8.95 -4.90 -8.49
CA ASP A 49 -10.35 -4.96 -8.92
C ASP A 49 -11.11 -3.66 -8.68
N GLY A 50 -10.46 -2.66 -8.08
CA GLY A 50 -11.05 -1.37 -7.77
C GLY A 50 -11.76 -1.33 -6.40
N PRO A 51 -12.43 -0.21 -6.09
CA PRO A 51 -13.22 -0.05 -4.87
C PRO A 51 -14.37 -1.06 -4.81
N ALA A 52 -14.68 -1.54 -3.60
CA ALA A 52 -15.72 -2.55 -3.38
C ALA A 52 -16.43 -2.32 -2.05
N ALA A 53 -17.61 -2.90 -1.83
CA ALA A 53 -18.33 -2.77 -0.56
C ALA A 53 -17.50 -3.23 0.65
N TRP A 54 -16.64 -4.23 0.47
CA TRP A 54 -15.74 -4.76 1.49
C TRP A 54 -14.42 -3.97 1.62
N ALA A 55 -14.18 -3.02 0.70
CA ALA A 55 -13.03 -2.13 0.68
C ALA A 55 -13.41 -0.75 0.09
N PRO A 56 -14.29 0.01 0.78
CA PRO A 56 -14.76 1.29 0.29
C PRO A 56 -13.67 2.37 0.38
N VAL A 57 -13.75 3.38 -0.49
CA VAL A 57 -12.80 4.50 -0.53
C VAL A 57 -13.47 5.82 -0.16
N GLU A 58 -12.91 6.50 0.81
CA GLU A 58 -13.24 7.87 1.20
C GLU A 58 -12.19 8.82 0.62
N GLY A 59 -12.54 9.55 -0.44
CA GLY A 59 -11.64 10.48 -1.12
C GLY A 59 -11.81 11.91 -0.61
N PHE A 60 -10.70 12.57 -0.26
CA PHE A 60 -10.69 13.95 0.23
C PHE A 60 -9.99 14.84 -0.78
N GLU A 61 -10.71 15.83 -1.33
CA GLU A 61 -10.17 16.80 -2.29
C GLU A 61 -10.61 18.22 -1.88
N PRO A 62 -9.69 19.04 -1.31
CA PRO A 62 -10.04 20.35 -0.82
C PRO A 62 -10.25 21.40 -1.92
N HIS A 63 -9.59 21.28 -3.08
CA HIS A 63 -9.69 22.28 -4.12
C HIS A 63 -11.07 22.20 -4.82
N PRO A 64 -11.94 23.23 -4.74
CA PRO A 64 -13.33 23.13 -5.20
C PRO A 64 -13.48 22.73 -6.66
N VAL A 65 -12.64 23.29 -7.54
CA VAL A 65 -12.65 22.92 -8.98
C VAL A 65 -12.16 21.49 -9.21
N SER A 66 -11.12 21.03 -8.52
CA SER A 66 -10.63 19.65 -8.64
C SER A 66 -11.68 18.66 -8.14
N PHE A 67 -12.30 18.95 -6.99
CA PHE A 67 -13.42 18.18 -6.46
C PHE A 67 -14.58 18.09 -7.46
N GLN A 68 -15.01 19.22 -8.03
CA GLN A 68 -16.11 19.20 -9.00
C GLN A 68 -15.75 18.39 -10.25
N ASN A 69 -14.51 18.47 -10.74
CA ASN A 69 -14.06 17.65 -11.86
C ASN A 69 -14.14 16.15 -11.55
N LEU A 70 -13.85 15.73 -10.31
CA LEU A 70 -13.97 14.33 -9.88
C LEU A 70 -15.43 13.87 -9.85
N VAL A 71 -16.33 14.73 -9.37
CA VAL A 71 -17.77 14.46 -9.36
C VAL A 71 -18.30 14.33 -10.80
N ASP A 72 -17.93 15.28 -11.67
CA ASP A 72 -18.38 15.33 -13.06
C ASP A 72 -17.83 14.17 -13.91
N ALA A 73 -16.65 13.65 -13.57
CA ALA A 73 -16.06 12.48 -14.22
C ALA A 73 -16.80 11.16 -13.91
N GLY A 74 -17.72 11.19 -12.94
CA GLY A 74 -18.47 10.03 -12.48
C GLY A 74 -17.77 9.32 -11.34
N THR A 75 -18.35 9.43 -10.14
CA THR A 75 -17.86 8.70 -8.96
C THR A 75 -18.11 7.20 -9.12
N LEU A 76 -17.07 6.41 -8.91
CA LEU A 76 -17.16 4.95 -8.95
C LEU A 76 -18.05 4.43 -7.81
N GLU A 77 -18.63 3.25 -8.00
CA GLU A 77 -19.33 2.56 -6.92
C GLU A 77 -18.39 2.35 -5.73
N HIS A 78 -18.91 2.48 -4.51
CA HIS A 78 -18.15 2.37 -3.26
C HIS A 78 -17.04 3.42 -3.05
N VAL A 79 -17.10 4.53 -3.79
CA VAL A 79 -16.29 5.73 -3.54
C VAL A 79 -17.21 6.85 -3.04
N THR A 80 -16.81 7.49 -1.95
CA THR A 80 -17.44 8.71 -1.45
C THR A 80 -16.42 9.84 -1.50
N LEU A 81 -16.79 11.01 -2.06
CA LEU A 81 -15.90 12.16 -2.17
C LEU A 81 -16.30 13.26 -1.19
N HIS A 82 -15.32 13.85 -0.52
CA HIS A 82 -15.48 14.94 0.46
C HIS A 82 -14.71 16.18 0.02
N ASN A 83 -15.40 17.32 -0.15
CA ASN A 83 -14.77 18.59 -0.46
C ASN A 83 -14.26 19.30 0.79
N LEU A 84 -13.22 18.74 1.42
CA LEU A 84 -12.57 19.28 2.61
C LEU A 84 -11.12 18.82 2.69
N ALA A 85 -10.31 19.53 3.47
CA ALA A 85 -8.96 19.09 3.81
C ALA A 85 -8.94 18.27 5.11
N LEU A 86 -8.04 17.28 5.18
CA LEU A 86 -7.63 16.72 6.46
C LEU A 86 -6.38 17.48 6.96
N THR A 87 -6.34 17.82 8.25
CA THR A 87 -5.26 18.62 8.84
C THR A 87 -5.18 18.41 10.35
N ASN A 88 -4.41 19.23 11.08
CA ASN A 88 -4.23 19.12 12.53
C ASN A 88 -5.28 19.90 13.38
N LYS A 89 -6.29 20.48 12.73
CA LYS A 89 -7.38 21.22 13.39
C LYS A 89 -8.71 21.07 12.65
N ASP A 90 -9.80 21.17 13.41
CA ASP A 90 -11.15 21.22 12.87
C ASP A 90 -11.54 22.68 12.57
N GLY A 91 -12.29 22.88 11.49
CA GLY A 91 -12.88 24.16 11.11
C GLY A 91 -12.22 24.82 9.90
N PRO A 92 -12.62 26.05 9.57
CA PRO A 92 -12.13 26.75 8.38
C PRO A 92 -10.62 26.99 8.42
N ILE A 93 -9.96 26.81 7.27
CA ILE A 93 -8.53 27.05 7.10
C ILE A 93 -8.25 27.74 5.75
N THR A 94 -7.17 28.52 5.72
CA THR A 94 -6.63 29.07 4.47
C THR A 94 -6.00 27.95 3.65
N PHE A 95 -6.35 27.91 2.37
CA PHE A 95 -5.80 27.00 1.37
C PHE A 95 -5.29 27.79 0.19
N TYR A 96 -4.09 27.44 -0.27
CA TYR A 96 -3.42 28.08 -1.40
C TYR A 96 -3.76 27.29 -2.65
N ALA A 97 -4.79 27.73 -3.38
CA ALA A 97 -5.32 27.06 -4.56
C ALA A 97 -4.52 27.46 -5.81
N GLY A 98 -3.77 26.52 -6.39
CA GLY A 98 -3.01 26.75 -7.61
C GLY A 98 -3.91 27.02 -8.82
N ARG A 99 -3.55 27.99 -9.67
CA ARG A 99 -4.39 28.40 -10.82
C ARG A 99 -4.25 27.47 -12.02
N SER A 100 -5.36 27.27 -12.75
CA SER A 100 -5.38 26.67 -14.10
C SER A 100 -4.61 25.33 -14.22
N LYS A 101 -3.47 25.31 -14.92
CA LYS A 101 -2.63 24.11 -15.11
C LYS A 101 -1.81 23.73 -13.87
N GLN A 102 -1.81 24.57 -12.84
CA GLN A 102 -1.09 24.38 -11.59
C GLN A 102 -2.00 23.94 -10.43
N ARG A 103 -3.23 23.48 -10.70
CA ARG A 103 -4.15 23.01 -9.65
C ARG A 103 -3.59 21.86 -8.81
N THR A 104 -2.72 21.03 -9.41
CA THR A 104 -1.99 19.99 -8.66
C THR A 104 -0.96 20.57 -7.70
N LYS A 105 -0.65 21.87 -7.77
CA LYS A 105 0.24 22.58 -6.84
C LYS A 105 -0.60 23.38 -5.85
N SER A 106 -1.49 22.71 -5.15
CA SER A 106 -2.35 23.34 -4.13
C SER A 106 -2.11 22.68 -2.78
N SER A 107 -1.99 23.49 -1.73
CA SER A 107 -1.61 22.99 -0.41
C SER A 107 -2.15 23.90 0.71
N LEU A 108 -2.13 23.38 1.95
CA LEU A 108 -2.40 24.19 3.15
C LEU A 108 -1.21 25.10 3.50
N ARG A 109 -0.07 24.94 2.82
CA ARG A 109 1.09 25.84 2.91
C ARG A 109 1.26 26.58 1.59
N SER A 110 1.75 27.81 1.66
CA SER A 110 2.12 28.57 0.46
C SER A 110 3.28 27.85 -0.24
N ILE A 111 3.08 27.43 -1.48
CA ILE A 111 4.11 26.79 -2.29
C ILE A 111 4.84 27.88 -3.08
N GLU A 112 6.15 28.00 -2.86
CA GLU A 112 6.99 28.98 -3.56
C GLU A 112 7.71 28.32 -4.74
N TYR A 113 6.97 28.07 -5.82
CA TYR A 113 7.59 27.74 -7.11
C TYR A 113 7.81 29.00 -7.95
N LEU A 114 8.95 29.07 -8.64
CA LEU A 114 9.22 30.15 -9.58
C LEU A 114 8.15 30.15 -10.68
N GLY A 115 7.31 31.19 -10.71
CA GLY A 115 6.16 31.31 -11.63
C GLY A 115 4.90 30.55 -11.22
N SER A 116 4.75 30.13 -9.96
CA SER A 116 3.46 29.65 -9.46
C SER A 116 2.58 30.80 -8.97
N GLU A 117 1.32 30.80 -9.41
CA GLU A 117 0.29 31.68 -8.88
C GLU A 117 -0.74 30.83 -8.12
N SER A 118 -1.04 31.24 -6.88
CA SER A 118 -2.08 30.63 -6.08
C SER A 118 -3.01 31.70 -5.53
N ASP A 119 -4.29 31.33 -5.36
CA ASP A 119 -5.29 32.13 -4.68
C ASP A 119 -5.45 31.63 -3.25
N GLU A 120 -5.53 32.55 -2.29
CA GLU A 120 -5.91 32.20 -0.93
C GLU A 120 -7.43 32.06 -0.87
N ILE A 121 -7.90 30.85 -0.60
CA ILE A 121 -9.32 30.55 -0.38
C ILE A 121 -9.54 29.98 1.01
N THR A 122 -10.73 30.15 1.56
CA THR A 122 -11.13 29.47 2.81
C THR A 122 -11.85 28.18 2.46
N ILE A 123 -11.39 27.07 3.03
CA ILE A 123 -12.01 25.75 2.88
C ILE A 123 -12.36 25.16 4.25
N ASN A 124 -13.25 24.17 4.25
CA ASN A 124 -13.49 23.36 5.44
C ASN A 124 -12.33 22.38 5.64
N ALA A 125 -11.95 22.17 6.90
CA ALA A 125 -10.99 21.16 7.26
C ALA A 125 -11.40 20.41 8.53
N LEU A 126 -10.94 19.16 8.61
CA LEU A 126 -11.15 18.29 9.76
C LEU A 126 -9.82 17.68 10.19
N LYS A 127 -9.71 17.38 11.49
CA LYS A 127 -8.74 16.41 11.97
C LYS A 127 -9.09 15.03 11.46
N LEU A 128 -8.07 14.24 11.09
CA LEU A 128 -8.25 12.84 10.74
C LEU A 128 -9.00 12.09 11.85
N ASP A 129 -8.64 12.30 13.12
CA ASP A 129 -9.32 11.70 14.27
C ASP A 129 -10.79 12.11 14.45
N SER A 130 -11.17 13.29 13.94
CA SER A 130 -12.53 13.84 14.01
C SER A 130 -13.40 13.39 12.83
N ALA A 131 -12.79 13.09 11.68
CA ALA A 131 -13.49 12.82 10.42
C ALA A 131 -14.52 11.66 10.51
N PRO A 132 -14.21 10.49 11.11
CA PRO A 132 -15.18 9.39 11.23
C PRO A 132 -16.50 9.82 11.87
N ARG A 133 -16.42 10.55 12.99
CA ARG A 133 -17.61 11.02 13.73
C ARG A 133 -18.34 12.12 12.97
N GLN A 134 -17.61 13.07 12.38
CA GLN A 134 -18.21 14.24 11.74
C GLN A 134 -18.86 13.91 10.38
N LEU A 135 -18.32 12.93 9.66
CA LEU A 135 -18.80 12.53 8.34
C LEU A 135 -19.68 11.27 8.37
N GLY A 136 -19.74 10.56 9.51
CA GLY A 136 -20.48 9.30 9.62
C GLY A 136 -19.83 8.15 8.87
N ILE A 137 -18.50 8.19 8.73
CA ILE A 137 -17.69 7.20 8.00
C ILE A 137 -16.87 6.34 8.98
N ARG A 138 -16.38 5.19 8.52
CA ARG A 138 -15.51 4.32 9.33
C ARG A 138 -14.09 4.88 9.42
N PRO A 139 -13.35 4.62 10.51
CA PRO A 139 -11.91 4.91 10.56
C PRO A 139 -11.15 4.20 9.45
N ALA A 140 -10.14 4.86 8.90
CA ALA A 140 -9.28 4.30 7.87
C ALA A 140 -8.44 3.14 8.40
N ASN A 141 -8.34 2.06 7.62
CA ASN A 141 -7.35 0.99 7.79
C ASN A 141 -6.15 1.18 6.86
N PHE A 142 -6.34 1.87 5.74
CA PHE A 142 -5.27 2.27 4.84
C PHE A 142 -5.44 3.75 4.46
N ILE A 143 -4.35 4.50 4.41
CA ILE A 143 -4.39 5.91 4.05
C ILE A 143 -3.36 6.24 2.97
N LYS A 144 -3.82 6.86 1.88
CA LYS A 144 -2.95 7.57 0.94
C LYS A 144 -2.86 9.04 1.34
N LEU A 145 -1.63 9.57 1.41
CA LEU A 145 -1.35 10.98 1.72
C LEU A 145 -0.60 11.62 0.58
N ASP A 146 -1.25 12.58 -0.08
CA ASP A 146 -0.72 13.30 -1.23
C ASP A 146 -1.24 14.73 -1.16
N THR A 147 -0.72 15.48 -0.20
CA THR A 147 -1.27 16.79 0.21
C THR A 147 -0.31 17.93 -0.11
N GLU A 148 0.60 17.68 -1.07
CA GLU A 148 1.58 18.64 -1.57
C GLU A 148 2.36 19.31 -0.42
N GLY A 149 2.97 18.49 0.44
CA GLY A 149 3.87 18.93 1.51
C GLY A 149 3.19 19.24 2.84
N THR A 150 1.97 18.74 3.08
CA THR A 150 1.25 18.92 4.36
C THR A 150 0.87 17.60 5.03
N GLU A 151 1.56 16.51 4.66
CA GLU A 151 1.34 15.16 5.15
C GLU A 151 1.50 15.10 6.68
N ASP A 152 2.46 15.86 7.22
CA ASP A 152 2.70 15.97 8.65
C ASP A 152 1.51 16.55 9.42
N LEU A 153 0.74 17.47 8.81
CA LEU A 153 -0.44 18.05 9.46
C LEU A 153 -1.57 17.02 9.54
N VAL A 154 -1.76 16.21 8.50
CA VAL A 154 -2.74 15.12 8.50
C VAL A 154 -2.37 14.09 9.57
N ILE A 155 -1.09 13.72 9.62
CA ILE A 155 -0.55 12.78 10.59
C ILE A 155 -0.73 13.30 12.04
N GLN A 156 -0.40 14.57 12.30
CA GLN A 156 -0.65 15.22 13.61
C GLN A 156 -2.14 15.28 13.97
N GLY A 157 -3.03 15.45 12.99
CA GLY A 157 -4.47 15.44 13.20
C GLY A 157 -5.06 14.06 13.45
N GLY A 158 -4.27 13.00 13.29
CA GLY A 158 -4.71 11.61 13.33
C GLY A 158 -3.96 10.75 14.34
N GLU A 159 -3.38 11.34 15.39
CA GLU A 159 -2.51 10.61 16.34
C GLU A 159 -3.17 9.34 16.88
N ARG A 160 -4.48 9.37 17.17
CA ARG A 160 -5.22 8.19 17.63
C ARG A 160 -5.41 7.17 16.52
N MET A 161 -5.85 7.59 15.34
CA MET A 161 -6.01 6.67 14.20
C MET A 161 -4.68 6.04 13.75
N PHE A 162 -3.58 6.80 13.76
CA PHE A 162 -2.23 6.29 13.53
C PHE A 162 -1.70 5.44 14.68
N ALA A 163 -2.28 5.50 15.88
CA ALA A 163 -1.95 4.60 16.98
C ALA A 163 -2.76 3.28 16.92
N ASP A 164 -4.01 3.32 16.48
CA ASP A 164 -4.94 2.21 16.70
C ASP A 164 -5.56 1.60 15.42
N ASP A 165 -5.86 2.41 14.40
CA ASP A 165 -6.75 2.00 13.30
C ASP A 165 -6.02 1.73 11.98
N ILE A 166 -5.03 2.57 11.66
CA ILE A 166 -4.33 2.56 10.37
C ILE A 166 -3.30 1.44 10.36
N LEU A 167 -3.39 0.57 9.36
CA LEU A 167 -2.54 -0.61 9.16
C LEU A 167 -1.56 -0.44 7.99
N GLY A 168 -1.84 0.49 7.06
CA GLY A 168 -0.93 0.84 5.99
C GLY A 168 -1.03 2.30 5.56
N VAL A 169 0.10 2.84 5.10
CA VAL A 169 0.25 4.25 4.72
C VAL A 169 0.99 4.29 3.38
N HIS A 170 0.45 5.00 2.41
CA HIS A 170 1.17 5.34 1.18
C HIS A 170 1.26 6.85 1.08
N THR A 171 2.46 7.42 1.12
CA THR A 171 2.62 8.87 1.26
C THR A 171 3.64 9.42 0.27
N GLU A 172 3.33 10.57 -0.35
CA GLU A 172 4.37 11.36 -1.00
C GLU A 172 5.34 11.88 0.08
N VAL A 173 6.63 11.85 -0.22
CA VAL A 173 7.68 12.35 0.66
C VAL A 173 8.64 13.26 -0.10
N GLY A 174 8.95 14.42 0.48
CA GLY A 174 10.00 15.31 -0.01
C GLY A 174 11.33 15.01 0.65
N PHE A 175 12.42 14.87 -0.12
CA PHE A 175 13.77 14.79 0.47
C PHE A 175 14.38 16.17 0.72
N TRP A 176 13.85 17.19 0.05
CA TRP A 176 14.23 18.59 0.21
C TRP A 176 12.94 19.42 0.24
N THR A 177 12.82 20.30 1.23
CA THR A 177 11.55 20.98 1.55
C THR A 177 11.51 22.45 1.14
N GLU A 178 12.53 22.92 0.43
CA GLU A 178 12.72 24.33 0.07
C GLU A 178 11.53 24.93 -0.70
N GLN A 179 10.71 24.11 -1.37
CA GLN A 179 9.63 24.57 -2.26
C GLN A 179 8.22 24.48 -1.63
N SER A 180 7.93 23.45 -0.83
CA SER A 180 6.60 23.19 -0.27
C SER A 180 6.41 23.66 1.18
N ARG A 181 7.45 24.24 1.81
CA ARG A 181 7.50 24.51 3.26
C ARG A 181 7.12 23.28 4.12
N GLY A 182 7.23 22.08 3.53
CA GLY A 182 6.90 20.81 4.15
C GLY A 182 7.97 20.32 5.12
N VAL A 183 7.76 19.11 5.63
CA VAL A 183 8.79 18.40 6.40
C VAL A 183 9.53 17.38 5.51
N PRO A 184 10.82 17.11 5.77
CA PRO A 184 11.56 16.14 4.97
C PRO A 184 11.11 14.71 5.31
N PHE A 185 11.39 13.77 4.39
CA PHE A 185 11.17 12.34 4.53
C PHE A 185 11.56 11.82 5.91
N SER A 186 12.72 12.23 6.44
CA SER A 186 13.22 11.76 7.74
C SER A 186 12.27 12.07 8.91
N GLN A 187 11.50 13.17 8.86
CA GLN A 187 10.52 13.49 9.89
C GLN A 187 9.24 12.66 9.75
N ILE A 188 8.75 12.46 8.52
CA ILE A 188 7.61 11.57 8.24
C ILE A 188 7.97 10.14 8.68
N ASP A 189 9.12 9.65 8.25
CA ASP A 189 9.63 8.32 8.58
C ASP A 189 9.78 8.13 10.09
N SER A 190 10.38 9.10 10.80
CA SER A 190 10.49 9.04 12.27
C SER A 190 9.12 9.00 12.95
N HIS A 191 8.14 9.74 12.43
CA HIS A 191 6.81 9.79 13.01
C HIS A 191 6.02 8.48 12.82
N LEU A 192 6.16 7.85 11.65
CA LEU A 192 5.53 6.57 11.34
C LEU A 192 6.23 5.41 12.07
N THR A 193 7.56 5.34 12.01
CA THR A 193 8.33 4.26 12.63
C THR A 193 8.22 4.24 14.15
N SER A 194 8.13 5.42 14.81
CA SER A 194 7.85 5.51 16.24
C SER A 194 6.46 4.98 16.66
N ARG A 195 5.58 4.71 15.69
CA ARG A 195 4.23 4.13 15.91
C ARG A 195 4.12 2.69 15.38
N GLY A 196 5.27 2.05 15.16
CA GLY A 196 5.32 0.65 14.73
C GLY A 196 5.06 0.43 13.25
N PHE A 197 5.12 1.46 12.41
CA PHE A 197 5.14 1.27 10.96
C PHE A 197 6.54 0.91 10.47
N VAL A 198 6.61 0.10 9.42
CA VAL A 198 7.84 -0.31 8.76
C VAL A 198 7.75 0.11 7.29
N LEU A 199 8.86 0.62 6.74
CA LEU A 199 8.97 1.02 5.34
C LEU A 199 9.12 -0.23 4.45
N PHE A 200 8.16 -0.46 3.56
CA PHE A 200 8.12 -1.60 2.63
C PHE A 200 8.55 -1.25 1.19
N ASP A 201 8.27 -0.02 0.74
CA ASP A 201 8.74 0.49 -0.54
C ASP A 201 9.08 1.97 -0.47
N LEU A 202 10.02 2.39 -1.29
CA LEU A 202 10.38 3.79 -1.48
C LEU A 202 10.78 4.03 -2.94
N GLN A 203 9.81 4.52 -3.72
CA GLN A 203 10.04 4.87 -5.11
C GLN A 203 10.54 6.31 -5.20
N ILE A 204 11.76 6.49 -5.72
CA ILE A 204 12.40 7.81 -5.74
C ILE A 204 12.21 8.55 -7.06
N ASN A 205 11.91 9.84 -6.96
CA ASN A 205 11.76 10.79 -8.04
C ASN A 205 12.98 11.73 -8.07
N ARG A 206 13.72 11.76 -9.18
CA ARG A 206 14.88 12.65 -9.38
C ARG A 206 14.49 13.85 -10.23
N SER A 207 15.19 14.97 -10.06
CA SER A 207 15.02 16.14 -10.94
C SER A 207 15.40 15.78 -12.39
N ASP A 208 14.48 16.04 -13.32
CA ASP A 208 14.60 15.68 -14.73
C ASP A 208 15.48 16.67 -15.50
N ILE A 209 16.80 16.68 -15.25
CA ILE A 209 17.74 17.33 -16.17
C ILE A 209 18.26 16.25 -17.14
N ARG A 210 17.52 16.05 -18.24
CA ARG A 210 17.90 15.11 -19.30
C ARG A 210 19.04 15.58 -20.21
N VAL A 211 19.70 16.70 -19.88
CA VAL A 211 20.44 17.49 -20.86
C VAL A 211 21.96 17.30 -20.77
N LEU A 212 22.54 16.82 -19.66
CA LEU A 212 23.96 16.43 -19.54
C LEU A 212 24.18 15.44 -18.39
N GLY A 213 24.89 14.32 -18.63
CA GLY A 213 25.34 13.39 -17.57
C GLY A 213 24.43 12.19 -17.26
N GLY A 214 23.30 12.05 -17.96
CA GLY A 214 22.36 10.93 -17.78
C GLY A 214 21.41 11.10 -16.59
N ARG A 215 20.78 10.02 -16.12
CA ARG A 215 19.75 10.04 -15.04
C ARG A 215 20.28 10.28 -13.61
N LYS A 216 21.55 10.67 -13.47
CA LYS A 216 22.19 10.89 -12.17
C LYS A 216 22.00 12.33 -11.71
N ASP A 217 20.89 12.57 -11.03
CA ASP A 217 20.60 13.85 -10.37
C ASP A 217 20.12 13.65 -8.91
N LYS A 218 19.96 14.74 -8.16
CA LYS A 218 19.45 14.78 -6.78
C LYS A 218 18.07 14.10 -6.71
N VAL A 219 17.85 13.34 -5.65
CA VAL A 219 16.51 12.79 -5.34
C VAL A 219 15.67 13.93 -4.79
N ARG A 220 14.55 14.25 -5.43
CA ARG A 220 13.69 15.38 -5.06
C ARG A 220 12.58 14.95 -4.11
N SER A 221 11.80 13.98 -4.54
CA SER A 221 10.67 13.41 -3.80
C SER A 221 10.64 11.90 -3.99
N GLY A 222 9.67 11.24 -3.38
CA GLY A 222 9.38 9.85 -3.62
C GLY A 222 8.01 9.47 -3.07
N ASP A 223 7.64 8.23 -3.32
CA ASP A 223 6.41 7.62 -2.86
C ASP A 223 6.81 6.48 -1.91
N ALA A 224 6.42 6.62 -0.64
CA ALA A 224 6.80 5.70 0.42
C ALA A 224 5.60 4.87 0.85
N LEU A 225 5.77 3.54 0.92
CA LEU A 225 4.75 2.60 1.38
C LEU A 225 5.17 2.00 2.72
N TYR A 226 4.29 2.11 3.70
CA TYR A 226 4.47 1.56 5.03
C TYR A 226 3.34 0.60 5.38
N PHE A 227 3.69 -0.47 6.09
CA PHE A 227 2.73 -1.31 6.79
C PHE A 227 3.06 -1.37 8.27
N ARG A 228 2.03 -1.52 9.08
CA ARG A 228 2.21 -1.66 10.51
C ARG A 228 2.78 -3.03 10.85
N SER A 229 3.80 -3.05 11.71
CA SER A 229 4.27 -4.26 12.36
C SER A 229 3.17 -4.80 13.27
N PHE A 230 2.75 -6.05 13.04
CA PHE A 230 1.70 -6.65 13.85
C PHE A 230 2.13 -6.85 15.32
N ASP A 231 3.43 -7.03 15.59
CA ASP A 231 3.98 -7.11 16.95
C ASP A 231 3.69 -5.85 17.77
N HIS A 232 3.61 -4.68 17.11
CA HIS A 232 3.26 -3.42 17.79
C HIS A 232 1.77 -3.33 18.14
N LEU A 233 0.91 -4.10 17.48
CA LEU A 233 -0.51 -4.19 17.82
C LEU A 233 -0.80 -5.29 18.83
N TRP A 234 -0.03 -6.37 18.77
CA TRP A 234 -0.26 -7.59 19.52
C TRP A 234 -0.15 -7.38 21.03
N SER A 235 -1.09 -7.96 21.76
CA SER A 235 -1.03 -8.09 23.22
C SER A 235 -1.74 -9.37 23.65
N PRO A 236 -1.10 -10.24 24.47
CA PRO A 236 -1.73 -11.47 24.95
C PRO A 236 -3.04 -11.24 25.72
N ASN A 237 -3.18 -10.07 26.35
CA ASN A 237 -4.38 -9.68 27.11
C ASN A 237 -5.26 -8.68 26.33
N GLY A 238 -4.98 -8.46 25.05
CA GLY A 238 -5.77 -7.58 24.19
C GLY A 238 -7.12 -8.18 23.80
N ASP A 239 -7.98 -7.37 23.21
CA ASP A 239 -9.22 -7.83 22.59
C ASP A 239 -8.88 -8.72 21.38
N GLN A 240 -9.01 -10.03 21.57
CA GLN A 240 -8.66 -11.02 20.56
C GLN A 240 -9.49 -10.89 19.28
N ALA A 241 -10.75 -10.46 19.38
CA ALA A 241 -11.60 -10.26 18.20
C ALA A 241 -11.13 -9.05 17.40
N ALA A 242 -10.78 -7.95 18.07
CA ALA A 242 -10.22 -6.77 17.42
C ALA A 242 -8.85 -7.06 16.79
N LEU A 243 -7.97 -7.77 17.50
CA LEU A 243 -6.66 -8.18 16.99
C LEU A 243 -6.79 -9.07 15.76
N ARG A 244 -7.70 -10.05 15.80
CA ARG A 244 -8.00 -10.91 14.65
C ARG A 244 -8.50 -10.11 13.45
N SER A 245 -9.42 -9.16 13.64
CA SER A 245 -9.87 -8.30 12.55
C SER A 245 -8.71 -7.51 11.93
N LYS A 246 -7.87 -6.87 12.76
CA LYS A 246 -6.68 -6.14 12.29
C LYS A 246 -5.71 -7.05 11.52
N LEU A 247 -5.51 -8.30 11.98
CA LEU A 247 -4.65 -9.27 11.31
C LEU A 247 -5.14 -9.56 9.89
N LEU A 248 -6.43 -9.90 9.75
CA LEU A 248 -7.03 -10.22 8.46
C LEU A 248 -6.98 -9.01 7.50
N LYS A 249 -7.26 -7.81 7.99
CA LYS A 249 -7.20 -6.58 7.20
C LYS A 249 -5.77 -6.25 6.75
N LEU A 250 -4.78 -6.38 7.65
CA LEU A 250 -3.38 -6.18 7.30
C LEU A 250 -2.91 -7.20 6.24
N MET A 251 -3.24 -8.48 6.42
CA MET A 251 -2.95 -9.52 5.42
C MET A 251 -3.62 -9.21 4.07
N SER A 252 -4.87 -8.75 4.06
CA SER A 252 -5.57 -8.34 2.84
C SER A 252 -4.86 -7.21 2.11
N LEU A 253 -4.44 -6.17 2.84
CA LEU A 253 -3.68 -5.05 2.27
C LEU A 253 -2.34 -5.53 1.67
N LEU A 254 -1.62 -6.41 2.37
CA LEU A 254 -0.37 -6.99 1.89
C LEU A 254 -0.58 -7.83 0.63
N VAL A 255 -1.69 -8.58 0.54
CA VAL A 255 -2.06 -9.31 -0.68
C VAL A 255 -2.36 -8.35 -1.83
N GLY A 256 -3.11 -7.27 -1.58
CA GLY A 256 -3.40 -6.22 -2.56
C GLY A 256 -2.11 -5.62 -3.15
N TRP A 257 -1.13 -5.33 -2.28
CA TRP A 257 0.19 -4.82 -2.66
C TRP A 257 1.21 -5.90 -3.05
N ARG A 258 0.83 -7.19 -3.04
CA ARG A 258 1.67 -8.35 -3.40
C ARG A 258 2.87 -8.62 -2.48
N TYR A 259 2.84 -8.17 -1.21
CA TYR A 259 3.80 -8.54 -0.17
C TYR A 259 3.42 -9.86 0.51
N LEU A 260 3.32 -10.90 -0.30
CA LEU A 260 2.72 -12.18 0.09
C LEU A 260 3.58 -12.98 1.08
N ASN A 261 4.89 -12.76 1.09
CA ASN A 261 5.78 -13.36 2.09
C ASN A 261 5.47 -12.86 3.50
N TYR A 262 5.25 -11.56 3.66
CA TYR A 262 4.84 -11.00 4.95
C TYR A 262 3.40 -11.38 5.30
N ALA A 263 2.49 -11.41 4.31
CA ALA A 263 1.13 -11.92 4.54
C ALA A 263 1.12 -13.38 5.03
N PHE A 264 1.99 -14.23 4.48
CA PHE A 264 2.16 -15.62 4.92
C PHE A 264 2.68 -15.70 6.34
N GLU A 265 3.71 -14.92 6.65
CA GLU A 265 4.28 -14.86 8.00
C GLU A 265 3.22 -14.45 9.04
N LEU A 266 2.37 -13.49 8.70
CA LEU A 266 1.23 -13.08 9.53
C LEU A 266 0.16 -14.18 9.66
N ALA A 267 -0.07 -14.97 8.62
CA ALA A 267 -0.96 -16.13 8.73
C ALA A 267 -0.43 -17.14 9.76
N ASP A 268 0.88 -17.42 9.73
CA ASP A 268 1.53 -18.31 10.70
C ASP A 268 1.57 -17.72 12.10
N PHE A 269 1.82 -16.40 12.22
CA PHE A 269 1.71 -15.68 13.49
C PHE A 269 0.29 -15.85 14.06
N GLY A 270 -0.74 -15.63 13.24
CA GLY A 270 -2.12 -15.75 13.65
C GLY A 270 -2.47 -17.13 14.16
N ARG A 271 -2.02 -18.18 13.46
CA ARG A 271 -2.22 -19.57 13.89
C ARG A 271 -1.46 -19.92 15.17
N THR A 272 -0.25 -19.40 15.37
CA THR A 272 0.56 -19.68 16.57
C THR A 272 0.12 -18.94 17.82
N HIS A 273 -0.68 -17.88 17.66
CA HIS A 273 -1.24 -17.07 18.75
C HIS A 273 -2.76 -17.17 18.87
N ASP A 274 -3.36 -18.25 18.35
CA ASP A 274 -4.80 -18.55 18.41
C ASP A 274 -5.73 -17.47 17.80
N LEU A 275 -5.18 -16.58 16.98
CA LEU A 275 -5.95 -15.60 16.18
C LEU A 275 -6.52 -16.21 14.91
N LEU A 276 -5.97 -17.32 14.42
CA LEU A 276 -6.46 -18.10 13.27
C LEU A 276 -6.52 -19.59 13.64
N GLN A 277 -7.55 -20.29 13.18
CA GLN A 277 -7.62 -21.75 13.27
C GLN A 277 -6.68 -22.41 12.25
N ALA A 278 -6.34 -23.68 12.45
CA ALA A 278 -5.46 -24.41 11.52
C ALA A 278 -6.05 -24.47 10.10
N GLU A 279 -7.35 -24.72 9.98
CA GLU A 279 -8.04 -24.80 8.68
C GLU A 279 -8.12 -23.43 8.00
N GLU A 280 -8.11 -22.35 8.77
CA GLU A 280 -8.10 -20.99 8.25
C GLU A 280 -6.75 -20.61 7.68
N PHE A 281 -5.68 -21.00 8.37
CA PHE A 281 -4.32 -20.87 7.84
C PHE A 281 -4.17 -21.62 6.51
N ASP A 282 -4.65 -22.88 6.45
CA ASP A 282 -4.54 -23.70 5.25
C ASP A 282 -5.30 -23.10 4.06
N ASP A 283 -6.51 -22.57 4.27
CA ASP A 283 -7.30 -21.92 3.22
C ASP A 283 -6.63 -20.67 2.65
N ILE A 284 -5.90 -19.92 3.48
CA ILE A 284 -5.17 -18.72 3.07
C ILE A 284 -3.92 -19.12 2.27
N VAL A 285 -3.17 -20.07 2.81
CA VAL A 285 -1.80 -20.34 2.37
C VAL A 285 -1.74 -21.36 1.22
N THR A 286 -2.70 -22.27 1.12
CA THR A 286 -2.73 -23.29 0.06
C THR A 286 -2.76 -22.67 -1.35
N PRO A 287 -3.66 -21.71 -1.66
CA PRO A 287 -3.67 -21.06 -2.98
C PRO A 287 -2.35 -20.34 -3.29
N TRP A 288 -1.72 -19.79 -2.26
CA TRP A 288 -0.48 -19.02 -2.34
C TRP A 288 0.71 -19.91 -2.71
N ILE A 289 0.88 -21.04 -2.04
CA ILE A 289 2.00 -21.97 -2.30
C ILE A 289 1.84 -22.70 -3.64
N GLN A 290 0.60 -22.93 -4.07
CA GLN A 290 0.32 -23.57 -5.35
C GLN A 290 0.55 -22.63 -6.54
N THR A 291 0.87 -21.35 -6.32
CA THR A 291 1.30 -20.46 -7.41
C THR A 291 2.64 -20.92 -7.96
N SER A 292 2.65 -21.42 -9.20
CA SER A 292 3.87 -21.80 -9.90
C SER A 292 4.48 -20.57 -10.57
N ASP A 293 5.75 -20.25 -10.31
CA ASP A 293 6.47 -19.30 -11.15
C ASP A 293 6.82 -19.98 -12.48
N LEU A 294 6.75 -19.21 -13.57
CA LEU A 294 7.26 -19.63 -14.87
C LEU A 294 8.75 -19.99 -14.81
N SER A 295 9.49 -19.36 -13.90
CA SER A 295 10.90 -19.67 -13.68
C SER A 295 11.13 -21.09 -13.15
N ASP A 296 10.16 -21.66 -12.43
CA ASP A 296 10.18 -23.05 -11.95
C ASP A 296 9.82 -24.06 -13.05
N CYS A 297 8.97 -23.65 -14.01
CA CYS A 297 8.59 -24.48 -15.15
C CYS A 297 9.73 -24.70 -16.17
N ILE A 298 10.69 -23.77 -16.25
CA ILE A 298 11.85 -23.87 -17.18
C ILE A 298 13.15 -23.51 -16.43
N PRO A 299 13.61 -24.38 -15.53
CA PRO A 299 14.83 -24.13 -14.79
C PRO A 299 16.02 -24.04 -15.75
N ASN A 300 16.86 -23.03 -15.57
CA ASN A 300 18.09 -22.82 -16.36
C ASN A 300 17.88 -22.57 -17.87
N PHE A 301 16.78 -21.91 -18.26
CA PHE A 301 16.57 -21.46 -19.65
C PHE A 301 17.82 -20.74 -20.21
N PRO A 302 18.49 -21.30 -21.24
CA PRO A 302 19.69 -20.70 -21.82
C PRO A 302 19.38 -19.32 -22.39
N GLY A 303 20.11 -18.30 -21.93
CA GLY A 303 19.84 -16.91 -22.34
C GLY A 303 18.77 -16.20 -21.52
N ARG A 304 18.26 -16.78 -20.41
CA ARG A 304 17.33 -16.10 -19.48
C ARG A 304 17.78 -14.69 -19.09
N THR A 305 19.08 -14.49 -18.84
CA THR A 305 19.65 -13.18 -18.50
C THR A 305 19.58 -12.23 -19.69
N ARG A 306 19.83 -12.72 -20.91
CA ARG A 306 19.70 -11.91 -22.12
C ARG A 306 18.24 -11.54 -22.40
N LEU A 307 17.31 -12.46 -22.14
CA LEU A 307 15.88 -12.21 -22.27
C LEU A 307 15.39 -11.21 -21.21
N ALA A 308 15.82 -11.36 -19.95
CA ALA A 308 15.52 -10.44 -18.87
C ALA A 308 16.09 -9.04 -19.15
N LEU A 309 17.34 -8.95 -19.62
CA LEU A 309 17.94 -7.68 -20.04
C LEU A 309 17.22 -7.08 -21.25
N LEU A 310 16.74 -7.91 -22.19
CA LEU A 310 15.93 -7.45 -23.32
C LEU A 310 14.58 -6.91 -22.83
N PHE A 311 13.88 -7.60 -21.93
CA PHE A 311 12.61 -7.13 -21.36
C PHE A 311 12.81 -5.89 -20.48
N ASP A 312 13.90 -5.81 -19.72
CA ASP A 312 14.29 -4.60 -18.98
C ASP A 312 14.56 -3.45 -19.95
N SER A 313 15.33 -3.68 -21.02
CA SER A 313 15.59 -2.70 -22.09
C SER A 313 14.32 -2.25 -22.81
N LEU A 314 13.42 -3.18 -23.13
CA LEU A 314 12.13 -2.90 -23.75
C LEU A 314 11.18 -2.21 -22.77
N SER A 315 11.26 -2.50 -21.47
CA SER A 315 10.47 -1.80 -20.46
C SER A 315 10.82 -0.30 -20.45
N TYR A 316 12.09 0.07 -20.65
CA TYR A 316 12.47 1.48 -20.81
C TYR A 316 11.97 2.10 -22.13
N ALA A 317 11.73 1.30 -23.17
CA ALA A 317 11.22 1.78 -24.46
C ALA A 317 9.68 1.95 -24.46
N PHE A 318 8.95 1.02 -23.84
CA PHE A 318 7.48 1.06 -23.76
C PHE A 318 6.97 1.86 -22.56
N TYR A 319 7.77 1.94 -21.50
CA TYR A 319 7.45 2.64 -20.27
C TYR A 319 8.66 3.46 -19.79
N PRO A 320 9.01 4.54 -20.51
CA PRO A 320 10.16 5.37 -20.16
C PRO A 320 10.07 6.01 -18.76
N SER A 321 8.88 5.99 -18.14
CA SER A 321 8.59 6.43 -16.77
C SER A 321 8.53 5.32 -15.71
N ILE A 322 8.62 4.01 -16.07
CA ILE A 322 8.68 2.93 -15.06
C ILE A 322 10.00 3.09 -14.29
N LYS A 323 9.88 3.60 -13.07
CA LYS A 323 10.94 3.76 -12.10
C LYS A 323 11.00 2.47 -11.30
N LYS A 324 11.93 1.58 -11.65
CA LYS A 324 12.41 0.41 -10.88
C LYS A 324 11.37 -0.19 -9.90
N GLY A 325 10.29 -0.68 -10.45
CA GLY A 325 9.42 -1.67 -9.80
C GLY A 325 9.42 -2.91 -10.67
N VAL A 326 9.55 -4.08 -10.07
CA VAL A 326 9.30 -5.35 -10.77
C VAL A 326 7.86 -5.26 -11.32
N PRO A 327 7.63 -5.40 -12.65
CA PRO A 327 6.30 -5.22 -13.22
C PRO A 327 5.30 -6.13 -12.53
N TYR A 328 4.04 -5.70 -12.43
CA TYR A 328 2.93 -6.43 -11.80
C TYR A 328 2.83 -7.91 -12.22
N SER A 329 3.35 -8.24 -13.42
CA SER A 329 3.44 -9.61 -13.94
C SER A 329 4.47 -10.53 -13.28
N PHE A 330 5.33 -10.05 -12.38
CA PHE A 330 6.50 -10.78 -11.84
C PHE A 330 6.51 -10.94 -10.30
N ASN A 331 5.44 -10.55 -9.60
CA ASN A 331 5.33 -10.64 -8.14
C ASN A 331 4.35 -11.74 -7.67
N SER A 332 4.41 -12.92 -8.28
CA SER A 332 3.87 -14.12 -7.61
C SER A 332 4.79 -14.49 -6.45
N LEU A 333 4.26 -15.19 -5.43
CA LEU A 333 5.06 -15.77 -4.33
C LEU A 333 6.27 -16.59 -4.80
N GLY A 334 6.29 -17.00 -6.06
CA GLY A 334 7.35 -17.82 -6.66
C GLY A 334 8.60 -17.07 -7.11
N ASN A 335 8.85 -15.84 -6.64
CA ASN A 335 10.22 -15.33 -6.70
C ASN A 335 11.07 -16.20 -5.74
N HIS A 336 11.75 -17.21 -6.27
CA HIS A 336 12.51 -18.25 -5.55
C HIS A 336 13.54 -17.75 -4.51
N TRP A 337 13.81 -16.44 -4.50
CA TRP A 337 14.61 -15.75 -3.50
C TRP A 337 13.86 -15.47 -2.19
N VAL A 338 12.52 -15.46 -2.21
CA VAL A 338 11.66 -15.00 -1.11
C VAL A 338 10.86 -16.15 -0.50
N VAL A 339 10.37 -17.09 -1.31
CA VAL A 339 9.66 -18.29 -0.84
C VAL A 339 10.16 -19.52 -1.57
N ARG A 340 10.45 -20.60 -0.84
CA ARG A 340 10.87 -21.87 -1.43
C ARG A 340 10.28 -23.05 -0.67
N THR A 341 9.56 -23.94 -1.35
CA THR A 341 9.23 -25.27 -0.80
C THR A 341 10.52 -26.07 -0.68
N ALA A 342 10.75 -26.73 0.46
CA ALA A 342 11.94 -27.54 0.63
C ALA A 342 11.99 -28.64 -0.45
N LYS A 343 13.08 -28.74 -1.23
CA LYS A 343 13.21 -29.73 -2.31
C LYS A 343 12.98 -31.18 -1.87
N ASN A 344 13.15 -31.46 -0.58
CA ASN A 344 13.04 -32.79 0.02
C ASN A 344 11.92 -32.90 1.07
N ASP A 345 11.13 -31.84 1.28
CA ASP A 345 10.04 -31.83 2.25
C ASP A 345 8.90 -30.89 1.78
N PRO A 346 7.87 -31.42 1.12
CA PRO A 346 6.75 -30.61 0.63
C PRO A 346 5.89 -30.04 1.79
N THR A 347 6.11 -30.48 3.04
CA THR A 347 5.40 -29.99 4.22
C THR A 347 6.06 -28.76 4.84
N SER A 348 7.19 -28.28 4.30
CA SER A 348 7.86 -27.08 4.78
C SER A 348 8.11 -26.02 3.71
N VAL A 349 7.82 -24.78 4.10
CA VAL A 349 8.05 -23.57 3.30
C VAL A 349 9.13 -22.75 3.98
N PHE A 350 10.18 -22.43 3.23
CA PHE A 350 11.17 -21.44 3.63
C PHE A 350 10.70 -20.06 3.18
N LEU A 351 10.50 -19.15 4.12
CA LEU A 351 10.26 -17.74 3.88
C LEU A 351 11.50 -16.94 4.19
N HIS A 352 11.84 -16.00 3.32
CA HIS A 352 12.66 -14.85 3.68
C HIS A 352 11.74 -13.86 4.41
N CYS A 353 12.03 -13.63 5.68
CA CYS A 353 11.27 -12.73 6.54
C CYS A 353 11.86 -11.32 6.39
N PRO A 354 11.17 -10.40 5.71
CA PRO A 354 11.70 -9.06 5.47
C PRO A 354 11.67 -8.21 6.74
N VAL A 355 10.80 -8.56 7.72
CA VAL A 355 10.48 -7.69 8.85
C VAL A 355 10.20 -8.54 10.09
N LEU A 356 11.23 -9.11 10.72
CA LEU A 356 11.13 -9.54 12.13
C LEU A 356 12.43 -9.21 12.88
N GLU A 357 12.23 -8.51 14.00
CA GLU A 357 13.22 -7.95 14.94
C GLU A 357 14.29 -7.03 14.36
N ALA A 358 14.06 -5.72 14.51
CA ALA A 358 15.08 -4.68 14.61
C ALA A 358 16.29 -4.83 13.65
N GLY A 359 16.01 -5.08 12.37
CA GLY A 359 16.90 -4.77 11.26
C GLY A 359 18.30 -5.40 11.25
N THR A 360 18.52 -6.61 11.77
CA THR A 360 19.91 -7.12 11.88
C THR A 360 20.29 -8.41 11.15
N VAL A 361 19.41 -9.20 10.55
CA VAL A 361 19.85 -10.35 9.72
C VAL A 361 18.86 -10.64 8.60
N ASN A 362 19.34 -11.15 7.45
CA ASN A 362 18.52 -11.91 6.50
C ASN A 362 17.94 -13.13 7.24
N GLN A 363 16.81 -12.95 7.93
CA GLN A 363 16.16 -14.02 8.65
C GLN A 363 15.38 -14.88 7.65
N SER A 364 15.57 -16.18 7.74
CA SER A 364 14.71 -17.16 7.10
C SER A 364 13.92 -17.91 8.16
N LYS A 365 12.63 -18.07 7.92
CA LYS A 365 11.73 -18.86 8.77
C LYS A 365 11.25 -20.07 7.99
N THR A 366 11.32 -21.23 8.62
CA THR A 366 10.70 -22.45 8.09
C THR A 366 9.34 -22.61 8.72
N ILE A 367 8.30 -22.55 7.91
CA ILE A 367 6.91 -22.78 8.35
C ILE A 367 6.49 -24.17 7.90
N ARG A 368 5.91 -24.94 8.83
CA ARG A 368 5.34 -26.25 8.53
C ARG A 368 3.87 -26.09 8.13
N LEU A 369 3.53 -26.62 6.97
CA LEU A 369 2.16 -26.76 6.49
C LEU A 369 1.58 -27.99 7.20
N ALA A 370 0.48 -27.83 7.93
CA ALA A 370 -0.19 -28.98 8.50
C ALA A 370 -0.85 -29.74 7.34
N HIS A 371 -0.32 -30.92 6.98
CA HIS A 371 -1.01 -32.14 6.53
C HIS A 371 0.04 -33.10 5.93
N GLY A 372 0.74 -33.81 6.82
CA GLY A 372 1.07 -35.20 6.52
C GLY A 372 -0.17 -36.01 6.86
N HIS A 373 -0.99 -36.34 5.85
CA HIS A 373 -1.84 -37.52 6.00
C HIS A 373 -0.91 -38.71 6.16
N ASP A 374 -0.76 -39.21 7.38
CA ASP A 374 -0.33 -40.58 7.62
C ASP A 374 -1.41 -41.50 7.03
N ASN A 375 -1.28 -41.81 5.73
CA ASN A 375 -1.95 -42.95 5.14
C ASN A 375 -1.20 -44.21 5.59
N THR A 376 -1.60 -44.76 6.74
CA THR A 376 -1.44 -46.19 7.03
C THR A 376 -2.53 -47.00 6.36
#